data_AF-A0A2K0WWK3-F1
#
_entry.id   AF-A0A2K0WWK3-F1
#
_cell.length_a   1.000
_cell.length_b   1.000
_cell.length_c   1.000
_cell.angle_alpha   90.00
_cell.angle_beta   90.00
_cell.angle_gamma   90.00
#
_symmetry.space_group_name_H-M   'P 1'
#
loop_
_entity.id
_entity.type
_entity.pdbx_description
1 polymer ?
#
loop_
_entity_poly.entity_id
_entity_poly.type
_entity_poly.pdbx_seq_one_letter_code
_entity_poly.pdbx_strand_id
1 'polypeptide(L)'
;MATKHAERAIAYASPEDWDSWSNEFKKLAHAYDLWQYIDLNDRIRWPYRPELPEIRDYPRQEDPDDPESGTMTPSSDYVLPRRIGELSPEGKAEYEHDLRIYSLKETAYRDEETGVEAGRVCP
;
A
#
# COMPACT_ATOMS: atom_id res chain seq x y z
N MET A 1 20.10 -29.49 1.08
CA MET A 1 19.02 -30.37 0.60
C MET A 1 17.82 -29.48 0.28
N ALA A 2 17.63 -29.08 -0.98
CA ALA A 2 16.49 -28.26 -1.39
C ALA A 2 15.31 -29.20 -1.66
N THR A 3 14.26 -29.09 -0.86
CA THR A 3 13.00 -29.79 -1.11
C THR A 3 12.42 -29.25 -2.42
N LYS A 4 12.48 -30.07 -3.47
CA LYS A 4 11.78 -29.82 -4.73
C LYS A 4 10.29 -29.92 -4.44
N HIS A 5 9.69 -28.80 -4.08
CA HIS A 5 8.27 -28.71 -3.85
C HIS A 5 7.56 -29.01 -5.17
N ALA A 6 6.89 -30.16 -5.23
CA ALA A 6 6.03 -30.48 -6.36
C ALA A 6 4.95 -29.39 -6.43
N GLU A 7 4.97 -28.61 -7.50
CA GLU A 7 3.94 -27.62 -7.81
C GLU A 7 2.62 -28.37 -8.05
N ARG A 8 1.88 -28.66 -6.97
CA ARG A 8 0.52 -29.19 -7.07
C ARG A 8 -0.42 -28.02 -7.35
N ALA A 9 -0.84 -27.89 -8.60
CA ALA A 9 -1.92 -26.99 -8.96
C ALA A 9 -3.23 -27.52 -8.36
N ILE A 10 -3.83 -26.77 -7.44
CA ILE A 10 -5.17 -27.04 -6.91
C ILE A 10 -6.15 -26.27 -7.81
N ALA A 11 -6.87 -26.98 -8.66
CA ALA A 11 -7.86 -26.38 -9.56
C ALA A 11 -9.18 -26.16 -8.83
N TYR A 12 -9.80 -25.00 -9.06
CA TYR A 12 -11.16 -24.70 -8.66
C TYR A 12 -12.05 -24.82 -9.91
N ALA A 13 -12.85 -25.88 -10.00
CA ALA A 13 -13.64 -26.19 -11.21
C ALA A 13 -15.13 -25.83 -11.05
N SER A 14 -15.68 -25.96 -9.84
CA SER A 14 -17.08 -25.71 -9.54
C SER A 14 -17.25 -25.16 -8.11
N PRO A 15 -18.31 -24.38 -7.82
CA PRO A 15 -18.67 -24.00 -6.45
C PRO A 15 -18.81 -25.19 -5.48
N GLU A 16 -19.20 -26.35 -5.98
CA GLU A 16 -19.30 -27.59 -5.20
C GLU A 16 -17.93 -28.09 -4.70
N ASP A 17 -16.84 -27.73 -5.40
CA ASP A 17 -15.47 -28.12 -5.05
C ASP A 17 -14.83 -27.16 -4.04
N TRP A 18 -15.53 -26.13 -3.59
CA TRP A 18 -15.00 -25.10 -2.69
C TRP A 18 -14.40 -25.68 -1.41
N ASP A 19 -15.09 -26.63 -0.78
CA ASP A 19 -14.62 -27.25 0.46
C ASP A 19 -13.38 -28.12 0.21
N SER A 20 -13.31 -28.81 -0.93
CA SER A 20 -12.15 -29.62 -1.31
C SER A 20 -10.94 -28.73 -1.59
N TRP A 21 -11.13 -27.68 -2.39
CA TRP A 21 -10.10 -26.71 -2.73
C TRP A 21 -9.57 -25.98 -1.49
N SER A 22 -10.47 -25.46 -0.64
CA SER A 22 -10.09 -24.68 0.54
C SER A 22 -9.34 -25.53 1.56
N ASN A 23 -9.69 -26.81 1.71
CA ASN A 23 -8.97 -27.72 2.59
C ASN A 23 -7.56 -28.06 2.07
N GLU A 24 -7.41 -28.32 0.77
CA GLU A 24 -6.07 -28.55 0.19
C GLU A 24 -5.21 -27.29 0.23
N PHE A 25 -5.79 -26.11 -0.02
CA PHE A 25 -5.12 -24.83 0.14
C PHE A 25 -4.60 -24.63 1.57
N LYS A 26 -5.46 -24.83 2.58
CA LYS A 26 -5.09 -24.75 4.00
C LYS A 26 -3.93 -25.67 4.34
N LYS A 27 -3.99 -26.94 3.91
CA LYS A 27 -2.92 -27.92 4.14
C LYS A 27 -1.59 -27.46 3.55
N LEU A 28 -1.59 -27.00 2.31
CA LEU A 28 -0.37 -26.50 1.67
C LEU A 28 0.15 -25.25 2.38
N ALA A 29 -0.71 -24.27 2.61
CA ALA A 29 -0.30 -23.02 3.24
C ALA A 29 0.26 -23.22 4.66
N HIS A 30 -0.27 -24.17 5.44
CA HIS A 30 0.35 -24.60 6.70
C HIS A 30 1.70 -25.29 6.49
N ALA A 31 1.81 -26.20 5.52
CA ALA A 31 3.06 -26.93 5.24
C ALA A 31 4.20 -26.02 4.77
N TYR A 32 3.89 -24.93 4.09
CA TYR A 32 4.86 -23.92 3.64
C TYR A 32 5.10 -22.78 4.64
N ASP A 33 4.47 -22.84 5.82
CA ASP A 33 4.50 -21.76 6.80
C ASP A 33 4.04 -20.41 6.21
N LEU A 34 3.17 -20.46 5.20
CA LEU A 34 2.54 -19.29 4.58
C LEU A 34 1.31 -18.83 5.37
N TRP A 35 0.73 -19.75 6.15
CA TRP A 35 -0.48 -19.46 6.93
C TRP A 35 -0.29 -18.31 7.93
N GLN A 36 0.93 -18.11 8.45
CA GLN A 36 1.24 -17.03 9.38
C GLN A 36 1.09 -15.62 8.78
N TYR A 37 1.09 -15.51 7.45
CA TYR A 37 0.89 -14.24 6.74
C TYR A 37 -0.56 -14.00 6.34
N ILE A 38 -1.45 -14.96 6.60
CA ILE A 38 -2.88 -14.83 6.34
C ILE A 38 -3.57 -14.51 7.66
N ASP A 39 -3.88 -13.24 7.88
CA ASP A 39 -4.75 -12.86 8.98
C ASP A 39 -6.22 -12.98 8.56
N LEU A 40 -6.91 -13.98 9.11
CA LEU A 40 -8.33 -14.22 8.86
C LEU A 40 -9.24 -13.13 9.44
N ASN A 41 -8.72 -12.33 10.39
CA ASN A 41 -9.41 -11.17 10.93
C ASN A 41 -9.03 -9.89 10.20
N ASP A 42 -8.13 -9.96 9.23
CA ASP A 42 -7.80 -8.80 8.42
C ASP A 42 -9.03 -8.43 7.59
N ARG A 43 -9.65 -7.32 7.99
CA ARG A 43 -10.79 -6.72 7.31
C ARG A 43 -10.36 -5.72 6.26
N ILE A 44 -9.05 -5.55 6.03
CA ILE A 44 -8.54 -4.66 5.00
C ILE A 44 -9.07 -5.19 3.67
N ARG A 45 -9.93 -4.39 3.05
CA ARG A 45 -10.51 -4.68 1.75
C ARG A 45 -9.38 -4.64 0.74
N TRP A 46 -9.05 -5.78 0.14
CA TRP A 46 -8.21 -5.85 -1.05
C TRP A 46 -9.05 -5.51 -2.30
N PRO A 47 -8.52 -4.80 -3.31
CA PRO A 47 -7.20 -4.16 -3.35
C PRO A 47 -7.08 -3.01 -2.34
N TYR A 48 -5.85 -2.68 -1.94
CA TYR A 48 -5.61 -1.56 -1.02
C TYR A 48 -5.68 -0.24 -1.78
N ARG A 49 -6.51 0.69 -1.30
CA ARG A 49 -6.56 2.04 -1.86
C ARG A 49 -5.27 2.78 -1.48
N PRO A 50 -4.51 3.32 -2.45
CA PRO A 50 -3.31 4.09 -2.13
C PRO A 50 -3.65 5.35 -1.34
N GLU A 51 -2.75 5.74 -0.45
CA GLU A 51 -2.87 6.98 0.33
C GLU A 51 -2.27 8.16 -0.43
N LEU A 52 -2.94 9.30 -0.36
CA LEU A 52 -2.47 10.54 -0.96
C LEU A 52 -1.29 11.08 -0.13
N PRO A 53 -0.16 11.47 -0.76
CA PRO A 53 0.95 12.06 -0.02
C PRO A 53 0.51 13.33 0.73
N GLU A 54 0.85 13.44 2.01
CA GLU A 54 0.53 14.61 2.82
C GLU A 54 1.62 15.68 2.70
N ILE A 55 1.23 16.92 2.39
CA ILE A 55 2.16 18.05 2.24
C ILE A 55 3.02 18.28 3.50
N ARG A 56 2.53 17.86 4.67
CA ARG A 56 3.19 18.07 5.97
C ARG A 56 4.45 17.22 6.17
N ASP A 57 4.60 16.15 5.39
CA ASP A 57 5.74 15.24 5.47
C ASP A 57 6.97 15.78 4.73
N TYR A 58 6.80 16.86 3.96
CA TYR A 58 7.84 17.43 3.11
C TYR A 58 8.48 18.66 3.75
N PRO A 59 9.78 18.91 3.49
CA PRO A 59 10.50 20.01 4.10
C PRO A 59 9.93 21.37 3.67
N ARG A 60 9.72 22.25 4.65
CA ARG A 60 9.31 23.65 4.43
C ARG A 60 10.50 24.47 3.92
N GLN A 61 10.23 25.53 3.17
CA GLN A 61 11.23 26.54 2.84
C GLN A 61 11.67 27.26 4.12
N GLU A 62 12.98 27.41 4.32
CA GLU A 62 13.55 28.20 5.41
C GLU A 62 13.25 29.69 5.18
N ASP A 63 12.86 30.39 6.25
CA ASP A 63 12.68 31.84 6.21
C ASP A 63 14.06 32.50 6.29
N PRO A 64 14.52 33.23 5.24
CA PRO A 64 15.84 33.85 5.23
C PRO A 64 16.04 34.93 6.31
N ASP A 65 14.97 35.41 6.94
CA ASP A 65 15.02 36.41 8.02
C ASP A 65 15.04 35.79 9.44
N ASP A 66 15.05 34.44 9.58
CA ASP A 66 15.13 33.77 10.88
C ASP A 66 16.54 33.18 11.15
N PRO A 67 17.39 33.86 11.94
CA PRO A 67 18.76 33.41 12.23
C PRO A 67 18.84 32.18 13.14
N GLU A 68 17.73 31.65 13.67
CA GLU A 68 17.72 30.42 14.48
C GLU A 68 17.58 29.13 13.67
N SER A 69 17.34 29.20 12.35
CA SER A 69 17.14 28.04 11.48
C SER A 69 18.40 27.17 11.24
N GLY A 70 19.48 27.39 11.98
CA GLY A 70 20.71 26.59 11.96
C GLY A 70 20.93 25.69 13.18
N THR A 71 20.07 25.74 14.21
CA THR A 71 20.31 24.98 15.45
C THR A 71 19.25 23.90 15.61
N MET A 72 19.69 22.63 15.58
CA MET A 72 18.91 21.47 15.99
C MET A 72 18.39 21.64 17.43
N THR A 73 17.25 22.29 17.56
CA THR A 73 16.36 22.15 18.71
C THR A 73 15.01 21.73 18.14
N PRO A 74 14.31 20.75 18.73
CA PRO A 74 12.90 20.56 18.44
C PRO A 74 12.17 21.73 19.09
N SER A 75 12.29 22.91 18.49
CA SER A 75 11.50 24.06 18.89
C SER A 75 10.05 23.69 18.63
N SER A 76 9.23 23.84 19.66
CA SER A 76 7.78 23.58 19.64
C SER A 76 7.04 24.41 18.58
N ASP A 77 7.74 25.33 17.90
CA ASP A 77 7.24 26.26 16.90
C ASP A 77 7.58 25.83 15.46
N TYR A 78 7.98 24.58 15.21
CA TYR A 78 8.13 24.07 13.84
C TYR A 78 6.77 24.07 13.11
N VAL A 79 6.52 25.13 12.35
CA VAL A 79 5.28 25.28 11.57
C VAL A 79 5.36 24.34 10.37
N LEU A 80 4.57 23.26 10.41
CA LEU A 80 4.45 22.33 9.29
C LEU A 80 3.85 23.03 8.06
N PRO A 81 4.37 22.75 6.85
CA PRO A 81 3.86 23.34 5.63
C PRO A 81 2.41 22.91 5.38
N ARG A 82 1.56 23.87 5.03
CA ARG A 82 0.14 23.65 4.73
C ARG A 82 -0.18 23.74 3.25
N ARG A 83 0.75 24.29 2.46
CA ARG A 83 0.59 24.54 1.02
C ARG A 83 1.87 24.20 0.29
N ILE A 84 1.74 23.78 -0.97
CA ILE A 84 2.89 23.47 -1.85
C ILE A 84 3.85 24.67 -1.98
N GLY A 85 3.32 25.90 -1.94
CA GLY A 85 4.14 27.11 -1.99
C GLY A 85 4.96 27.41 -0.73
N GLU A 86 4.76 26.65 0.35
CA GLU A 86 5.55 26.74 1.58
C GLU A 86 6.66 25.67 1.61
N LEU A 87 6.67 24.74 0.66
CA LEU A 87 7.71 23.71 0.56
C LEU A 87 9.01 24.29 0.02
N SER A 88 10.12 23.72 0.48
CA SER A 88 11.42 23.94 -0.14
C SER A 88 11.41 23.45 -1.60
N PRO A 89 12.33 23.92 -2.46
CA PRO A 89 12.47 23.41 -3.82
C PRO A 89 12.61 21.88 -3.88
N GLU A 90 13.35 21.31 -2.94
CA GLU A 90 13.55 19.86 -2.78
C GLU A 90 12.25 19.17 -2.34
N GLY A 91 11.58 19.68 -1.30
CA GLY A 91 10.33 19.11 -0.81
C GLY A 91 9.20 19.19 -1.84
N LYS A 92 9.19 20.24 -2.66
CA LYS A 92 8.25 20.37 -3.78
C LYS A 92 8.50 19.31 -4.86
N ALA A 93 9.77 19.08 -5.23
CA ALA A 93 10.12 18.07 -6.22
C ALA A 93 9.76 16.65 -5.74
N GLU A 94 9.99 16.36 -4.46
CA GLU A 94 9.64 15.08 -3.85
C GLU A 94 8.12 14.88 -3.78
N TYR A 95 7.38 15.90 -3.33
CA TYR A 95 5.91 15.86 -3.31
C TYR A 95 5.31 15.64 -4.72
N GLU A 96 5.85 16.30 -5.74
CA GLU A 96 5.41 16.12 -7.13
C GLU A 96 5.72 14.71 -7.66
N HIS A 97 6.86 14.14 -7.27
CA HIS A 97 7.23 12.77 -7.62
C HIS A 97 6.27 11.76 -6.99
N ASP A 98 6.00 11.92 -5.69
CA ASP A 98 5.14 11.00 -4.95
C ASP A 98 3.68 11.12 -5.37
N LEU A 99 3.23 12.32 -5.73
CA LEU A 99 1.91 12.53 -6.33
C LEU A 99 1.76 11.79 -7.66
N ARG A 100 2.83 11.70 -8.46
CA ARG A 100 2.85 10.93 -9.71
C ARG A 100 2.75 9.43 -9.43
N ILE A 101 3.49 8.93 -8.45
CA ILE A 101 3.40 7.53 -8.01
C ILE A 101 1.99 7.22 -7.50
N TYR A 102 1.42 8.07 -6.66
CA TYR A 102 0.06 7.95 -6.18
C TYR A 102 -0.93 7.84 -7.34
N SER A 103 -0.81 8.71 -8.34
CA SER A 103 -1.71 8.71 -9.50
C SER A 103 -1.66 7.39 -10.27
N LEU A 104 -0.46 6.81 -10.45
CA LEU A 104 -0.30 5.48 -11.07
C LEU A 104 -0.91 4.36 -10.23
N LYS A 105 -0.67 4.38 -8.91
CA LYS A 105 -1.26 3.40 -7.98
C LYS A 105 -2.78 3.51 -7.92
N GLU A 106 -3.33 4.72 -7.96
CA GLU A 106 -4.78 4.97 -7.94
C GLU A 106 -5.43 4.44 -9.22
N THR A 107 -4.80 4.61 -10.38
CA THR A 107 -5.29 4.00 -11.62
C THR A 107 -5.30 2.48 -11.56
N ALA A 108 -4.22 1.86 -11.06
CA ALA A 108 -4.17 0.42 -10.87
C ALA A 108 -5.22 -0.09 -9.87
N TYR A 109 -5.40 0.60 -8.74
CA TYR A 109 -6.44 0.28 -7.77
C TYR A 109 -7.84 0.33 -8.39
N ARG A 110 -8.15 1.34 -9.22
CA ARG A 110 -9.45 1.45 -9.89
C ARG A 110 -9.69 0.36 -10.93
N ASP A 111 -8.65 -0.01 -11.68
CA ASP A 111 -8.72 -1.10 -12.65
C ASP A 111 -8.94 -2.45 -11.93
N GLU A 112 -8.28 -2.68 -10.81
CA GLU A 112 -8.49 -3.87 -9.99
C GLU A 112 -9.86 -3.88 -9.29
N GLU A 113 -10.33 -2.74 -8.77
CA GLU A 113 -11.64 -2.61 -8.14
C GLU A 113 -12.78 -2.89 -9.13
N THR A 114 -12.67 -2.38 -10.36
CA THR A 114 -13.66 -2.64 -11.43
C THR A 114 -13.60 -4.09 -11.95
N GLY A 115 -12.41 -4.69 -12.04
CA GLY A 115 -12.25 -6.11 -12.35
C GLY A 115 -12.83 -7.04 -11.28
N VAL A 116 -12.68 -6.69 -10.00
CA VAL A 116 -13.28 -7.43 -8.87
C VAL A 116 -14.80 -7.27 -8.83
N GLU A 117 -15.34 -6.10 -9.20
CA GLU A 117 -16.78 -5.86 -9.26
C GLU A 117 -17.43 -6.63 -10.42
N ALA A 118 -16.78 -6.69 -11.59
CA ALA A 118 -17.23 -7.53 -12.71
C ALA A 118 -17.22 -9.03 -12.38
N GLY A 119 -16.27 -9.51 -11.56
CA GLY A 119 -16.21 -10.89 -11.08
C GLY A 119 -17.21 -11.24 -9.97
N ARG A 120 -17.79 -10.24 -9.28
CA ARG A 120 -18.88 -10.44 -8.30
C ARG A 120 -20.26 -10.48 -8.94
N VAL A 121 -20.38 -10.10 -10.21
CA VAL A 121 -21.60 -10.25 -11.00
C VAL A 121 -21.50 -11.52 -11.84
N CYS A 122 -21.37 -12.68 -11.18
CA CYS A 122 -21.72 -13.96 -11.76
C CYS A 122 -22.92 -14.51 -10.96
N PRO A 123 -24.07 -14.77 -11.61
CA PRO A 123 -25.27 -15.32 -10.97
C PRO A 123 -25.07 -16.76 -10.47
#